data_AF-A0A538PX42-F1
#
_entry.id   AF-A0A538PX42-F1
#
_cell.length_a   1.000
_cell.length_b   1.000
_cell.length_c   1.000
_cell.angle_alpha   90.00
_cell.angle_beta   90.00
_cell.angle_gamma   90.00
#
_symmetry.space_group_name_H-M   'P 1'
#
loop_
_entity.id
_entity.type
_entity.pdbx_description
1 polymer ?
#
loop_
_entity_poly.entity_id
_entity_poly.type
_entity_poly.pdbx_seq_one_letter_code
_entity_poly.pdbx_strand_id
1 'polypeptide(L)'
;MPGVISPENFPFSYVQNAAFDHLVAWIETGAAPPHGTPIQIDTTTAPPHIVRDAQGNALGGVRTPFVDVPITTYVPADGVGHATAFSGFCVLYGYNVPFDAARLQSLYRNHGDYVHQFAQQSIGAVRDGFWLLPDAIQAIERAARSRVP
;
A
#
# COMPACT_ATOMS: atom_id res chain seq x y z
N MET A 1 -8.06 -8.00 18.89
CA MET A 1 -8.31 -9.39 18.45
C MET A 1 -7.14 -10.24 18.90
N PRO A 2 -7.35 -11.36 19.62
CA PRO A 2 -6.26 -12.28 19.94
C PRO A 2 -5.88 -13.05 18.67
N GLY A 3 -4.58 -13.08 18.35
CA GLY A 3 -4.01 -14.00 17.35
C GLY A 3 -3.51 -13.32 16.07
N VAL A 4 -2.24 -12.95 16.09
CA VAL A 4 -1.37 -12.51 14.99
C VAL A 4 -1.85 -11.28 14.21
N ILE A 5 -1.59 -10.11 14.80
CA ILE A 5 -1.49 -8.85 14.08
C ILE A 5 -0.03 -8.71 13.64
N SER A 6 0.24 -8.63 12.33
CA SER A 6 1.59 -8.35 11.83
C SER A 6 1.85 -6.85 11.94
N PRO A 7 3.02 -6.41 12.44
CA PRO A 7 3.44 -5.01 12.30
C PRO A 7 3.27 -4.56 10.86
N GLU A 8 2.86 -3.31 10.66
CA GLU A 8 2.66 -2.77 9.32
C GLU A 8 3.95 -2.93 8.51
N ASN A 9 3.82 -3.58 7.35
CA ASN A 9 4.93 -3.84 6.45
C ASN A 9 4.71 -3.20 5.07
N PHE A 10 3.92 -2.13 5.01
CA PHE A 10 3.65 -1.43 3.77
C PHE A 10 4.98 -0.91 3.18
N PRO A 11 5.35 -1.29 1.95
CA PRO A 11 6.65 -0.94 1.39
C PRO A 11 6.64 0.47 0.81
N PHE A 12 6.55 1.46 1.70
CA PHE A 12 6.54 2.88 1.38
C PHE A 12 7.80 3.34 0.62
N SER A 13 8.93 2.62 0.77
CA SER A 13 10.20 2.97 0.13
C SER A 13 10.10 3.13 -1.38
N TYR A 14 9.25 2.35 -2.06
CA TYR A 14 9.10 2.45 -3.53
C TYR A 14 8.55 3.81 -3.97
N VAL A 15 7.57 4.36 -3.22
CA VAL A 15 7.02 5.69 -3.49
C VAL A 15 8.01 6.78 -3.04
N GLN A 16 8.70 6.56 -1.91
CA GLN A 16 9.72 7.47 -1.43
C GLN A 16 10.88 7.65 -2.43
N ASN A 17 11.36 6.56 -3.03
CA ASN A 17 12.42 6.60 -4.03
C ASN A 17 12.01 7.47 -5.24
N ALA A 18 10.82 7.24 -5.78
CA ALA A 18 10.30 8.04 -6.89
C ALA A 18 10.10 9.51 -6.49
N ALA A 19 9.63 9.78 -5.28
CA ALA A 19 9.46 11.15 -4.79
C ALA A 19 10.81 11.91 -4.72
N PHE A 20 11.88 11.25 -4.26
CA PHE A 20 13.21 11.84 -4.27
C PHE A 20 13.77 12.03 -5.68
N ASP A 21 13.57 11.07 -6.57
CA ASP A 21 13.95 11.18 -7.99
C ASP A 21 13.28 12.38 -8.66
N HIS A 22 11.96 12.54 -8.46
CA HIS A 22 11.23 13.71 -8.96
C HIS A 22 11.66 15.01 -8.31
N LEU A 23 12.01 15.01 -7.02
CA LEU A 23 12.51 16.21 -6.36
C LEU A 23 13.81 16.69 -7.00
N VAL A 24 14.73 15.77 -7.33
CA VAL A 24 15.97 16.10 -8.04
C VAL A 24 15.66 16.64 -9.43
N ALA A 25 14.82 15.93 -10.20
CA ALA A 25 14.43 16.37 -11.54
C ALA A 25 13.76 17.75 -11.53
N TRP A 26 12.95 18.05 -10.51
CA TRP A 26 12.29 19.33 -10.36
C TRP A 26 13.27 20.47 -10.10
N ILE A 27 14.27 20.24 -9.23
CA ILE A 27 15.32 21.22 -8.93
C ILE A 27 16.19 21.48 -10.17
N GLU A 28 16.57 20.44 -10.90
CA GLU A 28 17.52 20.55 -12.01
C GLU A 28 16.89 21.06 -13.31
N THR A 29 15.65 20.65 -13.60
CA THR A 29 15.04 20.87 -14.91
C THR A 29 13.73 21.67 -14.86
N GLY A 30 13.17 21.88 -13.67
CA GLY A 30 11.85 22.50 -13.50
C GLY A 30 10.68 21.56 -13.79
N ALA A 31 10.91 20.28 -14.12
CA ALA A 31 9.86 19.30 -14.31
C ALA A 31 9.17 18.95 -12.99
N ALA A 32 7.92 19.36 -12.81
CA ALA A 32 7.16 19.12 -11.59
C ALA A 32 6.83 17.62 -11.39
N PRO A 33 6.79 17.12 -10.14
CA PRO A 33 6.40 15.75 -9.84
C PRO A 33 4.95 15.44 -10.27
N PRO A 34 4.61 14.16 -10.52
CA PRO A 34 3.23 13.75 -10.72
C PRO A 34 2.40 13.98 -9.45
N HIS A 35 1.12 14.29 -9.64
CA HIS A 35 0.17 14.50 -8.54
C HIS A 35 -0.71 13.26 -8.34
N GLY A 36 -0.70 12.73 -7.11
CA GLY A 36 -1.67 11.71 -6.70
C GLY A 36 -3.07 12.31 -6.52
N THR A 37 -4.10 11.47 -6.64
CA THR A 37 -5.46 11.87 -6.25
C THR A 37 -5.52 12.07 -4.72
N PRO A 38 -6.34 12.99 -4.20
CA PRO A 38 -6.55 13.08 -2.75
C PRO A 38 -7.16 11.79 -2.19
N ILE A 39 -6.85 11.47 -0.93
CA ILE A 39 -7.56 10.41 -0.20
C ILE A 39 -9.03 10.83 -0.07
N GLN A 40 -9.93 9.90 -0.37
CA GLN A 40 -11.37 10.15 -0.27
C GLN A 40 -11.82 10.16 1.20
N ILE A 41 -12.50 11.23 1.59
CA ILE A 41 -13.05 11.42 2.93
C ILE A 41 -14.55 11.62 2.80
N ASP A 42 -15.33 10.81 3.50
CA ASP A 42 -16.76 11.05 3.69
C ASP A 42 -16.93 12.03 4.85
N THR A 43 -17.37 13.24 4.51
CA THR A 43 -17.65 14.32 5.46
C THR A 43 -19.14 14.43 5.81
N THR A 44 -19.98 13.51 5.32
CA THR A 44 -21.42 13.50 5.62
C THR A 44 -21.71 12.87 7.00
N THR A 45 -20.75 12.16 7.58
CA THR A 45 -20.80 11.59 8.93
C THR A 45 -20.03 12.43 9.95
N ALA A 46 -20.37 12.28 11.24
CA ALA A 46 -19.62 12.84 12.36
C ALA A 46 -19.16 11.72 13.32
N PRO A 47 -17.85 11.46 13.48
CA PRO A 47 -16.73 12.12 12.79
C PRO A 47 -16.67 11.77 11.29
N PRO A 48 -16.01 12.61 10.46
CA PRO A 48 -15.69 12.25 9.09
C PRO A 48 -14.75 11.04 9.07
N HIS A 49 -14.79 10.25 8.00
CA HIS A 49 -13.98 9.03 7.90
C HIS A 49 -13.42 8.81 6.49
N ILE A 50 -12.30 8.08 6.42
CA ILE A 50 -11.68 7.69 5.14
C ILE A 50 -12.58 6.65 4.46
N VAL A 51 -12.93 6.91 3.20
CA VAL A 51 -13.67 5.94 2.36
C VAL A 51 -12.73 4.79 1.98
N ARG A 52 -13.21 3.55 2.11
CA ARG A 52 -12.42 2.34 1.89
C ARG A 52 -13.03 1.47 0.80
N ASP A 53 -12.17 0.74 0.09
CA ASP A 53 -12.59 -0.30 -0.85
C ASP A 53 -13.13 -1.54 -0.12
N ALA A 54 -13.59 -2.54 -0.90
CA ALA A 54 -14.11 -3.80 -0.35
C ALA A 54 -13.04 -4.61 0.41
N GLN A 55 -11.77 -4.26 0.26
CA GLN A 55 -10.60 -4.85 0.89
C GLN A 55 -10.18 -4.10 2.16
N GLY A 56 -10.88 -3.01 2.50
CA GLY A 56 -10.64 -2.21 3.69
C GLY A 56 -9.49 -1.20 3.53
N ASN A 57 -8.94 -1.03 2.33
CA ASN A 57 -7.88 -0.08 2.05
C ASN A 57 -8.46 1.26 1.56
N ALA A 58 -7.77 2.37 1.81
CA ALA A 58 -8.27 3.72 1.53
C ALA A 58 -8.43 3.99 0.03
N LEU A 59 -9.55 4.59 -0.40
CA LEU A 59 -9.73 5.06 -1.77
C LEU A 59 -9.05 6.42 -2.01
N GLY A 60 -8.60 6.64 -3.25
CA GLY A 60 -7.78 7.79 -3.61
C GLY A 60 -6.35 7.67 -3.08
N GLY A 61 -5.62 8.78 -3.01
CA GLY A 61 -4.19 8.78 -2.68
C GLY A 61 -3.31 8.30 -3.83
N VAL A 62 -2.05 8.00 -3.49
CA VAL A 62 -1.14 7.25 -4.35
C VAL A 62 -1.34 5.77 -4.04
N ARG A 63 -2.21 5.12 -4.81
CA ARG A 63 -2.45 3.69 -4.69
C ARG A 63 -1.33 2.93 -5.39
N THR A 64 -0.82 1.90 -4.72
CA THR A 64 0.24 1.03 -5.19
C THR A 64 -0.32 -0.38 -5.42
N PRO A 65 0.41 -1.27 -6.10
CA PRO A 65 0.02 -2.68 -6.26
C PRO A 65 -0.31 -3.38 -4.93
N PHE A 66 0.24 -2.92 -3.81
CA PHE A 66 -0.03 -3.50 -2.48
C PHE A 66 -1.44 -3.21 -1.96
N VAL A 67 -2.09 -2.13 -2.41
CA VAL A 67 -3.50 -1.84 -2.10
C VAL A 67 -4.47 -2.23 -3.22
N ASP A 68 -4.01 -2.20 -4.48
CA ASP A 68 -4.84 -2.54 -5.64
C ASP A 68 -4.87 -4.04 -5.97
N VAL A 69 -3.83 -4.77 -5.57
CA VAL A 69 -3.74 -6.25 -5.64
C VAL A 69 -3.41 -6.78 -4.24
N PRO A 70 -4.29 -6.54 -3.25
CA PRO A 70 -3.96 -6.74 -1.86
C PRO A 70 -3.98 -8.21 -1.46
N ILE A 71 -3.10 -8.56 -0.52
CA ILE A 71 -3.10 -9.84 0.20
C ILE A 71 -3.35 -9.65 1.71
N THR A 72 -3.56 -8.40 2.12
CA THR A 72 -3.76 -7.95 3.49
C THR A 72 -4.56 -6.66 3.47
N THR A 73 -5.29 -6.37 4.56
CA THR A 73 -5.79 -5.01 4.83
C THR A 73 -4.74 -4.26 5.64
N TYR A 74 -4.46 -3.01 5.29
CA TYR A 74 -3.59 -2.12 6.06
C TYR A 74 -4.40 -1.25 7.02
N VAL A 75 -3.98 -1.20 8.29
CA VAL A 75 -4.57 -0.39 9.34
C VAL A 75 -3.50 0.61 9.81
N PRO A 76 -3.67 1.92 9.56
CA PRO A 76 -2.59 2.90 9.75
C PRO A 76 -2.40 3.33 11.20
N ALA A 77 -3.16 2.75 12.15
CA ALA A 77 -3.08 3.09 13.55
C ALA A 77 -3.12 1.86 14.44
N ASP A 78 -2.19 1.81 15.40
CA ASP A 78 -2.21 0.82 16.46
C ASP A 78 -3.06 1.32 17.63
N GLY A 79 -4.20 0.66 17.84
CA GLY A 79 -5.13 0.96 18.94
C GLY A 79 -4.82 0.21 20.23
N VAL A 80 -3.74 -0.58 20.28
CA VAL A 80 -3.36 -1.35 21.47
C VAL A 80 -2.67 -0.43 22.48
N GLY A 81 -3.04 -0.56 23.76
CA GLY A 81 -2.36 0.13 24.85
C GLY A 81 -0.95 -0.42 25.05
N HIS A 82 0.06 0.42 24.89
CA HIS A 82 1.46 0.07 25.12
C HIS A 82 1.92 0.61 26.48
N ALA A 83 2.80 -0.13 27.16
CA ALA A 83 3.35 0.23 28.48
C ALA A 83 4.87 0.48 28.41
N THR A 84 5.29 1.32 27.47
CA THR A 84 6.69 1.77 27.27
C THR A 84 6.82 3.29 27.42
N ALA A 85 8.03 3.81 27.60
CA ALA A 85 8.30 5.25 27.69
C ALA A 85 7.87 6.06 26.44
N PHE A 86 7.68 5.40 25.29
CA PHE A 86 7.30 6.02 24.02
C PHE A 86 5.90 5.62 23.52
N SER A 87 5.04 5.11 24.42
CA SER A 87 3.73 4.55 24.06
C SER A 87 2.80 5.52 23.33
N GLY A 88 3.00 6.84 23.50
CA GLY A 88 2.23 7.86 22.78
C GLY A 88 2.45 7.86 21.26
N PHE A 89 3.56 7.28 20.77
CA PHE A 89 3.85 7.18 19.33
C PHE A 89 3.43 5.84 18.72
N CYS A 90 3.05 4.85 19.53
CA CYS A 90 2.65 3.53 19.03
C CYS A 90 1.46 3.61 18.07
N VAL A 91 0.58 4.60 18.25
CA VAL A 91 -0.54 4.87 17.33
C VAL A 91 -0.11 5.10 15.88
N LEU A 92 1.16 5.45 15.62
CA LEU A 92 1.68 5.69 14.27
C LEU A 92 2.24 4.42 13.59
N TYR A 93 2.38 3.31 14.31
CA TYR A 93 2.96 2.08 13.75
C TYR A 93 2.00 1.32 12.85
N GLY A 94 0.70 1.37 13.16
CA GLY A 94 -0.29 0.59 12.45
C GLY A 94 -0.03 -0.92 12.48
N TYR A 95 -0.79 -1.65 11.67
CA TYR A 95 -0.63 -3.07 11.45
C TYR A 95 -1.28 -3.51 10.15
N ASN A 96 -1.00 -4.75 9.73
CA ASN A 96 -1.70 -5.36 8.62
C ASN A 96 -2.40 -6.65 9.05
N VAL A 97 -3.58 -6.91 8.48
CA VAL A 97 -4.39 -8.11 8.69
C VAL A 97 -4.34 -8.97 7.42
N PRO A 98 -3.51 -10.04 7.39
CA PRO A 98 -3.41 -10.91 6.24
C PRO A 98 -4.76 -11.53 5.87
N PHE A 99 -5.01 -11.71 4.58
CA PHE A 99 -6.18 -12.43 4.11
C PHE A 99 -6.02 -13.93 4.35
N ASP A 100 -7.13 -14.59 4.70
CA ASP A 100 -7.18 -16.04 4.75
C ASP A 100 -7.18 -16.64 3.32
N ALA A 101 -7.01 -17.95 3.24
CA ALA A 101 -6.92 -18.66 1.96
C ALA A 101 -8.21 -18.53 1.14
N ALA A 102 -9.38 -18.54 1.77
CA ALA A 102 -10.66 -18.44 1.09
C ALA A 102 -10.82 -17.05 0.43
N ARG A 103 -10.44 -15.99 1.14
CA ARG A 103 -10.45 -14.63 0.61
C ARG A 103 -9.46 -14.47 -0.54
N LEU A 104 -8.24 -14.99 -0.40
CA LEU A 104 -7.25 -14.95 -1.49
C LEU A 104 -7.76 -15.69 -2.74
N GLN A 105 -8.38 -16.87 -2.60
CA GLN A 105 -8.96 -17.62 -3.72
C GLN A 105 -10.16 -16.92 -4.36
N SER A 106 -10.87 -16.06 -3.62
CA SER A 106 -11.95 -15.23 -4.19
C SER A 106 -11.42 -14.05 -5.02
N LEU A 107 -10.19 -13.60 -4.75
CA LEU A 107 -9.55 -12.48 -5.43
C LEU A 107 -8.68 -12.94 -6.61
N TYR A 108 -8.00 -14.07 -6.46
CA TYR A 108 -7.02 -14.58 -7.41
C TYR A 108 -7.37 -16.02 -7.78
N ARG A 109 -7.48 -16.26 -9.08
CA ARG A 109 -7.80 -17.60 -9.62
C ARG A 109 -6.67 -18.60 -9.35
N ASN A 110 -5.43 -18.14 -9.47
CA ASN A 110 -4.20 -18.88 -9.22
C ASN A 110 -2.99 -17.92 -9.17
N HIS A 111 -1.80 -18.48 -8.92
CA HIS A 111 -0.62 -17.68 -8.62
C HIS A 111 -0.19 -16.84 -9.82
N GLY A 112 -0.37 -17.39 -11.03
CA GLY A 112 -0.14 -16.65 -12.26
C GLY A 112 -1.07 -15.46 -12.41
N ASP A 113 -2.34 -15.58 -12.01
CA ASP A 113 -3.31 -14.49 -12.00
C ASP A 113 -2.91 -13.38 -11.00
N TYR A 114 -2.51 -13.74 -9.78
CA TYR A 114 -1.98 -12.78 -8.81
C TYR A 114 -0.75 -12.05 -9.34
N VAL A 115 0.27 -12.78 -9.81
CA VAL A 115 1.53 -12.20 -10.30
C VAL A 115 1.27 -11.32 -11.52
N HIS A 116 0.39 -11.74 -12.43
CA HIS A 116 -0.01 -10.96 -13.60
C HIS A 116 -0.65 -9.64 -13.18
N GLN A 117 -1.66 -9.67 -12.32
CA GLN A 117 -2.35 -8.47 -11.84
C GLN A 117 -1.38 -7.53 -11.12
N PHE A 118 -0.52 -8.08 -10.24
CA PHE A 118 0.48 -7.32 -9.50
C PHE A 118 1.50 -6.65 -10.44
N ALA A 119 1.97 -7.36 -11.46
CA ALA A 119 2.89 -6.82 -12.47
C ALA A 119 2.25 -5.71 -13.31
N GLN A 120 0.98 -5.89 -13.72
CA GLN A 120 0.24 -4.85 -14.43
C GLN A 120 0.13 -3.57 -13.61
N GLN A 121 -0.22 -3.67 -12.33
CA GLN A 121 -0.30 -2.50 -11.45
C GLN A 121 1.07 -1.89 -11.18
N SER A 122 2.13 -2.70 -11.06
CA SER A 122 3.50 -2.21 -10.84
C SER A 122 4.01 -1.40 -12.04
N ILE A 123 3.73 -1.87 -13.26
CA ILE A 123 4.03 -1.14 -14.50
C ILE A 123 3.20 0.14 -14.58
N GLY A 124 1.93 0.09 -14.16
CA GLY A 124 1.07 1.26 -14.03
C GLY A 124 1.68 2.32 -13.10
N ALA A 125 2.13 1.92 -11.90
CA ALA A 125 2.76 2.82 -10.94
C ALA A 125 4.04 3.49 -11.48
N VAL A 126 4.82 2.79 -12.32
CA VAL A 126 5.98 3.38 -13.00
C VAL A 126 5.54 4.39 -14.05
N ARG A 127 4.57 4.03 -14.89
CA ARG A 127 4.03 4.92 -15.93
C ARG A 127 3.45 6.20 -15.32
N ASP A 128 2.76 6.07 -14.19
CA ASP A 128 2.13 7.18 -13.50
C ASP A 128 3.15 7.97 -12.64
N GLY A 129 4.42 7.55 -12.65
CA GLY A 129 5.55 8.22 -12.01
C GLY A 129 5.63 8.05 -10.50
N PHE A 130 4.85 7.12 -9.92
CA PHE A 130 4.88 6.90 -8.48
C PHE A 130 5.94 5.90 -8.04
N TRP A 131 6.41 5.03 -8.94
CA TRP A 131 7.50 4.07 -8.70
C TRP A 131 8.61 4.23 -9.74
N LEU A 132 9.83 3.86 -9.38
CA LEU A 132 10.92 3.71 -10.34
C LEU A 132 10.87 2.32 -10.99
N LEU A 133 11.37 2.19 -12.22
CA LEU A 133 11.42 0.91 -12.92
C LEU A 133 12.18 -0.20 -12.15
N PRO A 134 13.35 0.07 -11.53
CA PRO A 134 14.05 -0.94 -10.74
C PRO A 134 13.23 -1.43 -9.53
N ASP A 135 12.44 -0.55 -8.92
CA ASP A 135 11.58 -0.87 -7.79
C ASP A 135 10.43 -1.79 -8.22
N ALA A 136 9.81 -1.51 -9.37
CA ALA A 136 8.79 -2.37 -9.95
C ALA A 136 9.31 -3.77 -10.28
N ILE A 137 10.50 -3.87 -10.90
CA ILE A 137 11.13 -5.16 -11.20
C ILE A 137 11.33 -5.96 -9.91
N GLN A 138 11.91 -5.33 -8.89
CA GLN A 138 12.14 -5.99 -7.60
C GLN A 138 10.82 -6.46 -6.94
N ALA A 139 9.78 -5.62 -6.97
CA ALA A 139 8.48 -5.96 -6.39
C ALA A 139 7.81 -7.14 -7.13
N ILE A 140 7.88 -7.15 -8.46
CA ILE A 140 7.35 -8.24 -9.29
C ILE A 140 8.09 -9.56 -9.02
N GLU A 141 9.42 -9.54 -8.91
CA GLU A 141 10.20 -10.73 -8.57
C GLU A 141 9.90 -11.27 -7.17
N ARG A 142 9.56 -10.39 -6.22
CA ARG A 142 9.10 -10.80 -4.89
C ARG A 142 7.71 -11.43 -4.96
N ALA A 143 6.79 -10.84 -5.73
CA ALA A 143 5.46 -11.40 -5.94
C ALA A 143 5.53 -12.79 -6.59
N ALA A 144 6.37 -12.96 -7.62
CA ALA A 144 6.58 -14.23 -8.32
C ALA A 144 7.23 -15.34 -7.46
N ARG A 145 7.94 -14.98 -6.39
CA ARG A 145 8.50 -15.93 -5.42
C ARG A 145 7.61 -16.16 -4.20
N SER A 146 6.48 -15.46 -4.12
CA SER A 146 5.54 -15.58 -3.01
C SER A 146 4.74 -16.89 -3.10
N ARG A 147 3.94 -17.16 -2.06
CA ARG A 147 3.02 -18.31 -2.01
C ARG A 147 1.56 -17.88 -2.07
N VAL A 148 1.28 -16.72 -2.66
CA VAL A 148 -0.07 -16.23 -2.87
C VAL A 148 -0.76 -17.12 -3.91
N PRO A 149 -2.04 -17.53 -3.68
CA PRO A 149 -2.74 -18.49 -4.52
C PRO A 149 -2.72 -18.22 -5.99
#